data_AF-B8AQA8-F1
#
_entry.id   AF-B8AQA8-F1
#
_cell.length_a   1.000
_cell.length_b   1.000
_cell.length_c   1.000
_cell.angle_alpha   90.00
_cell.angle_beta   90.00
_cell.angle_gamma   90.00
#
_symmetry.space_group_name_H-M   'P 1'
#
loop_
_entity.id
_entity.type
_entity.pdbx_description
1 polymer ?
#
loop_
_entity_poly.entity_id
_entity_poly.type
_entity_poly.pdbx_seq_one_letter_code
_entity_poly.pdbx_strand_id
1 'polypeptide(L)'
;MASWEEQLRDELAGRDLAVASVPGKGRGLFAARSFFPGEVVISQEPYASTPNKISVGSNCDNCFASRNLRKCSVCRVAWYCGSACQREEWKLHQLECRAIAALTEDRKKMLTPTIRLMVRLVLRRKLQDDKAIPSSGTDNYNLVDALESHISEVDKNQLVLYAQMANLVQLILPSFELDLKEITHTFSKFACNAHTICDPELRSLGTGLYPVLSIINHSCVPNAVLIFEGRTAYVRALQPISKNEEVSISYIETAATTMKRQDDLKHYYFTCTCPRCVKDSEEDALLEGYRCNDQKCDGFLLPNAGNKGYTCQKCSTSRDGEELQKMASDVLLLSDKVSSLVSSGIDNSEVGSMYKTIEELERKLYHPLSITLLHTRETLLKIYMELQDWQTALMYCRLTIPVYERIYPPFHPMIGLQFYTCGKLEWLLEYTEDALMSLTRAADILRITHGTKSEFMKELLGKLEEVRAEASFRLSAGDEQ
;
A
#
# COMPACT_ATOMS: atom_id res chain seq x y z
N MET A 1 -11.34 24.63 -29.80
CA MET A 1 -10.86 23.35 -29.25
C MET A 1 -11.56 23.17 -27.93
N ALA A 2 -12.11 21.98 -27.65
CA ALA A 2 -12.71 21.69 -26.34
C ALA A 2 -11.67 21.93 -25.23
N SER A 3 -12.10 22.49 -24.10
CA SER A 3 -11.21 22.69 -22.95
C SER A 3 -10.67 21.33 -22.45
N TRP A 4 -9.55 21.32 -21.72
CA TRP A 4 -9.03 20.06 -21.18
C TRP A 4 -10.03 19.40 -20.21
N GLU A 5 -10.87 20.20 -19.54
CA GLU A 5 -11.94 19.71 -18.66
C GLU A 5 -13.06 19.03 -19.44
N GLU A 6 -13.47 19.60 -20.57
CA GLU A 6 -14.46 18.98 -21.47
C GLU A 6 -13.93 17.65 -22.01
N GLN A 7 -12.67 17.61 -22.46
CA GLN A 7 -12.04 16.38 -22.93
C GLN A 7 -11.99 15.30 -21.83
N LEU A 8 -11.64 15.67 -20.59
CA LEU A 8 -11.66 14.75 -19.46
C LEU A 8 -13.08 14.23 -19.19
N ARG A 9 -14.09 15.10 -19.22
CA ARG A 9 -15.49 14.70 -19.00
C ARG A 9 -15.98 13.75 -20.08
N ASP A 10 -15.65 14.01 -21.35
CA ASP A 10 -16.02 13.15 -22.47
C ASP A 10 -15.34 11.78 -22.37
N GLU A 11 -14.05 11.73 -22.03
CA GLU A 11 -13.30 10.49 -21.81
C GLU A 11 -13.86 9.65 -20.65
N LEU A 12 -14.25 10.30 -19.55
CA LEU A 12 -14.87 9.63 -18.40
C LEU A 12 -16.28 9.17 -18.72
N ALA A 13 -17.07 9.98 -19.43
CA ALA A 13 -18.42 9.60 -19.87
C ALA A 13 -18.36 8.37 -20.79
N GLY A 14 -17.38 8.30 -21.68
CA GLY A 14 -17.11 7.12 -22.51
C GLY A 14 -16.73 5.84 -21.73
N ARG A 15 -16.42 5.98 -20.44
CA ARG A 15 -16.12 4.88 -19.49
C ARG A 15 -17.23 4.69 -18.45
N ASP A 16 -18.41 5.26 -18.67
CA ASP A 16 -19.52 5.28 -17.72
C ASP A 16 -19.16 5.86 -16.35
N LEU A 17 -18.40 6.95 -16.34
CA LEU A 17 -17.98 7.68 -15.15
C LEU A 17 -18.29 9.17 -15.29
N ALA A 18 -18.44 9.85 -14.17
CA ALA A 18 -18.63 11.30 -14.11
C ALA A 18 -17.81 11.91 -12.98
N VAL A 19 -17.38 13.17 -13.16
CA VAL A 19 -16.80 13.97 -12.08
C VAL A 19 -17.86 14.93 -11.58
N ALA A 20 -18.06 14.98 -10.27
CA ALA A 20 -18.95 15.95 -9.63
C ALA A 20 -18.28 16.55 -8.38
N SER A 21 -18.80 17.69 -7.92
CA SER A 21 -18.36 18.25 -6.64
C SER A 21 -19.07 17.55 -5.48
N VAL A 22 -18.30 17.20 -4.47
CA VAL A 22 -18.77 16.55 -3.24
C VAL A 22 -18.64 17.55 -2.09
N PRO A 23 -19.74 17.89 -1.40
CA PRO A 23 -19.71 18.84 -0.28
C PRO A 23 -18.65 18.44 0.76
N GLY A 24 -17.71 19.36 1.02
CA GLY A 24 -16.62 19.14 1.98
C GLY A 24 -15.49 18.21 1.54
N LYS A 25 -15.54 17.62 0.32
CA LYS A 25 -14.46 16.78 -0.23
C LYS A 25 -13.92 17.25 -1.59
N GLY A 26 -14.38 18.39 -2.09
CA GLY A 26 -13.91 18.92 -3.37
C GLY A 26 -14.54 18.21 -4.56
N ARG A 27 -13.73 17.57 -5.42
CA ARG A 27 -14.20 16.77 -6.57
C ARG A 27 -14.27 15.29 -6.18
N GLY A 28 -15.14 14.53 -6.82
CA GLY A 28 -15.26 13.09 -6.65
C GLY A 28 -15.61 12.39 -7.96
N LEU A 29 -15.23 11.12 -8.06
CA LEU A 29 -15.56 10.25 -9.19
C LEU A 29 -16.87 9.51 -8.88
N PHE A 30 -17.80 9.50 -9.83
CA PHE A 30 -19.12 8.87 -9.69
C PHE A 30 -19.35 7.86 -10.80
N ALA A 31 -20.03 6.77 -10.45
CA ALA A 31 -20.46 5.78 -11.41
C ALA A 31 -21.65 6.29 -12.25
N ALA A 32 -21.57 6.28 -13.58
CA ALA A 32 -22.69 6.62 -14.46
C ALA A 32 -23.58 5.41 -14.81
N ARG A 33 -23.12 4.21 -14.44
CA ARG A 33 -23.85 2.93 -14.48
C ARG A 33 -23.58 2.12 -13.21
N SER A 34 -24.20 0.96 -13.07
CA SER A 34 -23.84 0.02 -12.01
C SER A 34 -22.60 -0.82 -12.39
N PHE A 35 -21.75 -1.11 -11.40
CA PHE A 35 -20.60 -2.02 -11.51
C PHE A 35 -20.77 -3.21 -10.57
N PHE A 36 -20.43 -4.42 -11.03
CA PHE A 36 -20.37 -5.63 -10.23
C PHE A 36 -19.01 -5.80 -9.55
N PRO A 37 -18.94 -6.54 -8.42
CA PRO A 37 -17.67 -6.86 -7.77
C PRO A 37 -16.64 -7.47 -8.74
N GLY A 38 -15.43 -6.92 -8.74
CA GLY A 38 -14.30 -7.33 -9.56
C GLY A 38 -14.19 -6.64 -10.93
N GLU A 39 -15.24 -5.93 -11.36
CA GLU A 39 -15.17 -5.09 -12.56
C GLU A 39 -14.13 -3.98 -12.41
N VAL A 40 -13.40 -3.71 -13.50
CA VAL A 40 -12.53 -2.54 -13.59
C VAL A 40 -13.41 -1.31 -13.77
N VAL A 41 -13.40 -0.44 -12.77
CA VAL A 41 -14.07 0.86 -12.80
C VAL A 41 -13.28 1.80 -13.71
N ILE A 42 -11.97 1.92 -13.48
CA ILE A 42 -11.07 2.73 -14.28
C ILE A 42 -9.65 2.18 -14.20
N SER A 43 -8.87 2.38 -15.26
CA SER A 43 -7.43 2.16 -15.26
C SER A 43 -6.68 3.33 -15.88
N GLN A 44 -5.44 3.54 -15.42
CA GLN A 44 -4.57 4.63 -15.86
C GLN A 44 -3.09 4.23 -15.80
N GLU A 45 -2.36 4.57 -16.86
CA GLU A 45 -0.89 4.62 -16.87
C GLU A 45 -0.38 5.89 -16.17
N PRO A 46 0.72 5.85 -15.38
CA PRO A 46 1.17 7.02 -14.67
C PRO A 46 1.68 8.08 -15.65
N TYR A 47 1.33 9.34 -15.34
CA TYR A 47 1.87 10.50 -16.02
C TYR A 47 3.38 10.65 -15.73
N ALA A 48 3.81 10.38 -14.51
CA ALA A 48 5.23 10.26 -14.19
C ALA A 48 5.40 9.17 -13.14
N SER A 49 6.50 8.40 -13.21
CA SER A 49 6.77 7.37 -12.22
C SER A 49 8.27 7.11 -12.06
N THR A 50 8.65 6.65 -10.88
CA THR A 50 10.02 6.29 -10.52
C THR A 50 10.06 5.09 -9.58
N PRO A 51 10.95 4.11 -9.80
CA PRO A 51 11.26 3.07 -8.80
C PRO A 51 11.77 3.63 -7.47
N ASN A 52 11.52 2.91 -6.37
CA ASN A 52 11.99 3.29 -5.03
C ASN A 52 13.51 3.21 -4.87
N LYS A 53 14.14 2.20 -5.47
CA LYS A 53 15.58 1.92 -5.32
C LYS A 53 16.35 2.45 -6.53
N ILE A 54 17.48 3.12 -6.29
CA ILE A 54 18.32 3.76 -7.33
C ILE A 54 19.67 3.03 -7.52
N SER A 55 20.05 2.17 -6.58
CA SER A 55 21.37 1.52 -6.55
C SER A 55 21.31 0.01 -6.80
N VAL A 56 21.21 -0.82 -5.76
CA VAL A 56 21.33 -2.29 -5.84
C VAL A 56 19.98 -2.95 -5.52
N GLY A 57 19.57 -3.95 -6.31
CA GLY A 57 18.23 -4.53 -6.22
C GLY A 57 17.13 -3.58 -6.71
N SER A 58 17.46 -2.72 -7.69
CA SER A 58 16.53 -1.80 -8.34
C SER A 58 15.39 -2.55 -9.04
N ASN A 59 14.38 -1.80 -9.47
CA ASN A 59 13.38 -2.24 -10.43
C ASN A 59 13.68 -1.61 -11.80
N CYS A 60 13.09 -2.15 -12.86
CA CYS A 60 13.11 -1.54 -14.19
C CYS A 60 12.46 -0.15 -14.15
N ASP A 61 13.15 0.88 -14.63
CA ASP A 61 12.69 2.27 -14.69
C ASP A 61 11.45 2.47 -15.59
N ASN A 62 11.14 1.47 -16.44
CA ASN A 62 9.92 1.42 -17.24
C ASN A 62 8.87 0.53 -16.58
N CYS A 63 9.06 -0.79 -16.56
CA CYS A 63 8.00 -1.76 -16.20
C CYS A 63 7.99 -2.20 -14.73
N PHE A 64 8.89 -1.68 -13.88
CA PHE A 64 9.00 -2.01 -12.45
C PHE A 64 9.31 -3.48 -12.10
N ALA A 65 9.57 -4.34 -13.08
CA ALA A 65 10.05 -5.70 -12.82
C ALA A 65 11.46 -5.70 -12.20
N SER A 66 11.76 -6.68 -11.34
CA SER A 66 13.04 -6.82 -10.63
C SER A 66 14.00 -7.85 -11.26
N ARG A 67 13.63 -8.43 -12.41
CA ARG A 67 14.38 -9.53 -13.06
C ARG A 67 15.21 -9.04 -14.25
N ASN A 68 16.39 -9.64 -14.45
CA ASN A 68 17.27 -9.45 -15.61
C ASN A 68 17.67 -7.98 -15.89
N LEU A 69 17.94 -7.21 -14.84
CA LEU A 69 18.18 -5.78 -14.95
C LEU A 69 19.58 -5.43 -15.47
N ARG A 70 19.62 -4.45 -16.36
CA ARG A 70 20.84 -3.85 -16.92
C ARG A 70 20.85 -2.36 -16.65
N LYS A 71 21.94 -1.89 -16.06
CA LYS A 71 22.16 -0.46 -15.79
C LYS A 71 22.46 0.29 -17.10
N CYS A 72 21.87 1.46 -17.29
CA CYS A 72 22.22 2.37 -18.37
C CYS A 72 23.69 2.78 -18.24
N SER A 73 24.50 2.48 -19.27
CA SER A 73 25.94 2.66 -19.25
C SER A 73 26.39 4.13 -19.17
N VAL A 74 25.53 5.05 -19.60
CA VAL A 74 25.80 6.48 -19.67
C VAL A 74 25.53 7.17 -18.33
N CYS A 75 24.27 7.22 -17.88
CA CYS A 75 23.94 7.91 -16.63
C CYS A 75 24.34 7.11 -15.36
N ARG A 76 24.40 5.78 -15.46
CA ARG A 76 24.65 4.83 -14.36
C ARG A 76 23.60 4.85 -13.23
N VAL A 77 22.42 5.42 -13.50
CA VAL A 77 21.31 5.58 -12.55
C VAL A 77 20.10 4.72 -12.94
N ALA A 78 19.65 4.80 -14.19
CA ALA A 78 18.48 4.03 -14.64
C ALA A 78 18.82 2.56 -14.92
N TRP A 79 17.85 1.68 -14.71
CA TRP A 79 17.91 0.23 -14.91
C TRP A 79 16.78 -0.24 -15.81
N TYR A 80 17.05 -1.20 -16.69
CA TYR A 80 16.04 -1.78 -17.58
C TYR A 80 16.17 -3.30 -17.67
N CYS A 81 15.05 -4.03 -17.76
CA CYS A 81 15.06 -5.48 -18.02
C CYS A 81 15.66 -5.84 -19.38
N GLY A 82 15.68 -4.90 -20.33
CA GLY A 82 16.19 -5.09 -21.67
C GLY A 82 15.98 -3.89 -22.57
N SER A 83 16.40 -4.02 -23.84
CA SER A 83 16.33 -2.94 -24.83
C SER A 83 14.90 -2.54 -25.21
N ALA A 84 13.91 -3.42 -25.04
CA ALA A 84 12.50 -3.09 -25.23
C ALA A 84 12.06 -1.97 -24.26
N CYS A 85 12.21 -2.20 -22.96
CA CYS A 85 11.88 -1.21 -21.93
C CYS A 85 12.69 0.09 -22.06
N GLN A 86 13.97 0.00 -22.43
CA GLN A 86 14.78 1.19 -22.63
C GLN A 86 14.31 2.03 -23.83
N ARG A 87 13.85 1.38 -24.92
CA ARG A 87 13.34 2.05 -26.12
C ARG A 87 12.00 2.75 -25.87
N GLU A 88 11.10 2.13 -25.12
CA GLU A 88 9.81 2.73 -24.75
C GLU A 88 10.00 4.05 -23.99
N GLU A 89 10.91 4.06 -23.03
CA GLU A 89 11.23 5.26 -22.24
C GLU A 89 12.19 6.22 -22.95
N TRP A 90 12.76 5.88 -24.12
CA TRP A 90 13.94 6.58 -24.67
C TRP A 90 13.72 8.07 -24.91
N LYS A 91 12.54 8.49 -25.37
CA LYS A 91 12.25 9.91 -25.62
C LYS A 91 12.43 10.76 -24.36
N LEU A 92 11.99 10.25 -23.21
CA LEU A 92 12.13 10.90 -21.91
C LEU A 92 13.51 10.63 -21.33
N HIS A 93 13.93 9.36 -21.30
CA HIS A 93 15.19 8.96 -20.71
C HIS A 93 16.39 9.58 -21.41
N GLN A 94 16.39 9.86 -22.71
CA GLN A 94 17.58 10.50 -23.31
C GLN A 94 17.83 11.90 -22.72
N LEU A 95 16.77 12.64 -22.38
CA LEU A 95 16.87 13.95 -21.75
C LEU A 95 17.31 13.82 -20.30
N GLU A 96 16.65 12.90 -19.55
CA GLU A 96 17.00 12.58 -18.17
C GLU A 96 18.45 12.08 -18.06
N CYS A 97 18.86 11.19 -18.96
CA CYS A 97 20.17 10.57 -19.01
C CYS A 97 21.26 11.62 -19.27
N ARG A 98 21.03 12.56 -20.19
CA ARG A 98 21.98 13.65 -20.45
C ARG A 98 22.17 14.53 -19.22
N ALA A 99 21.07 14.91 -18.57
CA ALA A 99 21.10 15.70 -17.35
C ALA A 99 21.83 14.98 -16.20
N ILE A 100 21.46 13.73 -15.92
CA ILE A 100 22.06 12.92 -14.85
C ILE A 100 23.52 12.58 -15.15
N ALA A 101 23.89 12.29 -16.39
CA ALA A 101 25.27 11.97 -16.76
C ALA A 101 26.24 13.15 -16.55
N ALA A 102 25.74 14.38 -16.58
CA ALA A 102 26.54 15.57 -16.31
C ALA A 102 26.78 15.81 -14.80
N LEU A 103 26.10 15.07 -13.92
CA LEU A 103 26.26 15.18 -12.47
C LEU A 103 27.51 14.43 -11.99
N THR A 104 28.15 14.96 -10.95
CA THR A 104 29.16 14.21 -10.19
C THR A 104 28.53 13.03 -9.45
N GLU A 105 29.32 12.02 -9.12
CA GLU A 105 28.82 10.85 -8.38
C GLU A 105 28.20 11.22 -7.02
N ASP A 106 28.74 12.23 -6.32
CA ASP A 106 28.15 12.72 -5.07
C ASP A 106 26.79 13.40 -5.29
N ARG A 107 26.62 14.14 -6.39
CA ARG A 107 25.32 14.72 -6.74
C ARG A 107 24.31 13.64 -7.15
N LYS A 108 24.76 12.55 -7.77
CA LYS A 108 23.88 11.40 -8.08
C LYS A 108 23.33 10.74 -6.81
N LYS A 109 24.08 10.75 -5.71
CA LYS A 109 23.59 10.26 -4.40
C LYS A 109 22.44 11.10 -3.83
N MET A 110 22.31 12.36 -4.23
CA MET A 110 21.22 13.25 -3.81
C MET A 110 19.92 13.03 -4.61
N LEU A 111 19.94 12.21 -5.66
CA LEU A 111 18.75 11.88 -6.43
C LEU A 111 17.85 10.95 -5.59
N THR A 112 16.87 11.51 -4.89
CA THR A 112 15.80 10.70 -4.29
C THR A 112 14.75 10.34 -5.36
N PRO A 113 13.92 9.29 -5.13
CA PRO A 113 12.81 8.97 -6.02
C PRO A 113 11.92 10.19 -6.32
N THR A 114 11.59 10.99 -5.30
CA THR A 114 10.76 12.20 -5.45
C THR A 114 11.42 13.28 -6.33
N ILE A 115 12.73 13.48 -6.20
CA ILE A 115 13.48 14.41 -7.07
C ILE A 115 13.48 13.91 -8.51
N ARG A 116 13.75 12.62 -8.72
CA ARG A 116 13.70 12.02 -10.06
C ARG A 116 12.28 12.11 -10.64
N LEU A 117 11.24 11.91 -9.84
CA LEU A 117 9.85 12.01 -10.28
C LEU A 117 9.54 13.43 -10.79
N MET A 118 10.01 14.46 -10.09
CA MET A 118 9.87 15.85 -10.53
C MET A 118 10.62 16.11 -11.84
N VAL A 119 11.87 15.65 -11.94
CA VAL A 119 12.66 15.76 -13.18
C VAL A 119 11.92 15.10 -14.35
N ARG A 120 11.39 13.89 -14.16
CA ARG A 120 10.61 13.18 -15.19
C ARG A 120 9.33 13.92 -15.57
N LEU A 121 8.62 14.49 -14.61
CA LEU A 121 7.42 15.30 -14.85
C LEU A 121 7.74 16.53 -15.70
N VAL A 122 8.79 17.28 -15.36
CA VAL A 122 9.24 18.47 -16.10
C VAL A 122 9.63 18.10 -17.54
N LEU A 123 10.39 17.01 -17.69
CA LEU A 123 10.81 16.53 -19.00
C LEU A 123 9.64 16.03 -19.85
N ARG A 124 8.67 15.31 -19.25
CA ARG A 124 7.47 14.86 -19.96
C ARG A 124 6.61 16.03 -20.41
N ARG A 125 6.38 17.02 -19.55
CA ARG A 125 5.68 18.26 -19.91
C ARG A 125 6.33 18.91 -21.13
N LYS A 126 7.65 19.13 -21.09
CA LYS A 126 8.38 19.69 -22.23
C LYS A 126 8.16 18.89 -23.51
N LEU A 127 8.22 17.56 -23.44
CA LEU A 127 8.01 16.71 -24.61
C LEU A 127 6.58 16.82 -25.18
N GLN A 128 5.57 17.02 -24.33
CA GLN A 128 4.19 17.29 -24.77
C GLN A 128 4.05 18.68 -25.38
N ASP A 129 4.64 19.71 -24.76
CA ASP A 129 4.63 21.09 -25.25
C ASP A 129 5.32 21.19 -26.62
N ASP A 130 6.46 20.50 -26.78
CA ASP A 130 7.20 20.38 -28.05
C ASP A 130 6.52 19.43 -29.05
N LYS A 131 5.38 18.80 -28.70
CA LYS A 131 4.65 17.79 -29.49
C LYS A 131 5.50 16.58 -29.90
N ALA A 132 6.57 16.30 -29.16
CA ALA A 132 7.44 15.15 -29.36
C ALA A 132 6.80 13.83 -28.87
N ILE A 133 5.85 13.93 -27.93
CA ILE A 133 4.98 12.83 -27.48
C ILE A 133 3.51 13.31 -27.52
N PRO A 134 2.55 12.39 -27.71
CA PRO A 134 1.13 12.76 -27.73
C PRO A 134 0.63 13.18 -26.34
N SER A 135 -0.49 13.89 -26.34
CA SER A 135 -1.33 14.14 -25.17
C SER A 135 -2.77 13.68 -25.46
N SER A 136 -3.53 13.38 -24.43
CA SER A 136 -4.96 13.02 -24.52
C SER A 136 -5.76 13.67 -23.41
N GLY A 137 -7.09 13.52 -23.43
CA GLY A 137 -7.98 14.02 -22.37
C GLY A 137 -7.67 13.46 -20.98
N THR A 138 -7.00 12.29 -20.91
CA THR A 138 -6.59 11.63 -19.66
C THR A 138 -5.07 11.58 -19.45
N ASP A 139 -4.28 12.15 -20.37
CA ASP A 139 -2.81 12.17 -20.34
C ASP A 139 -2.27 13.52 -20.84
N ASN A 140 -2.35 14.54 -19.99
CA ASN A 140 -1.82 15.88 -20.27
C ASN A 140 -1.45 16.62 -18.98
N TYR A 141 -0.56 17.60 -19.09
CA TYR A 141 -0.08 18.34 -17.92
C TYR A 141 -1.16 19.15 -17.19
N ASN A 142 -2.23 19.60 -17.86
CA ASN A 142 -3.29 20.37 -17.18
C ASN A 142 -3.98 19.54 -16.09
N LEU A 143 -4.05 18.21 -16.25
CA LEU A 143 -4.55 17.31 -15.22
C LEU A 143 -3.67 17.34 -13.97
N VAL A 144 -2.34 17.37 -14.17
CA VAL A 144 -1.37 17.50 -13.08
C VAL A 144 -1.45 18.89 -12.45
N ASP A 145 -1.62 19.92 -13.26
CA ASP A 145 -1.76 21.28 -12.75
C ASP A 145 -3.05 21.45 -11.92
N ALA A 146 -4.12 20.74 -12.28
CA ALA A 146 -5.37 20.75 -11.54
C ALA A 146 -5.38 19.89 -10.27
N LEU A 147 -4.27 19.22 -9.90
CA LEU A 147 -4.20 18.45 -8.66
C LEU A 147 -4.20 19.37 -7.44
N GLU A 148 -4.88 18.92 -6.38
CA GLU A 148 -4.90 19.63 -5.11
C GLU A 148 -3.51 19.60 -4.47
N SER A 149 -3.06 20.75 -3.96
CA SER A 149 -1.74 20.90 -3.39
C SER A 149 -1.76 21.08 -1.88
N HIS A 150 -2.88 21.58 -1.33
CA HIS A 150 -3.00 22.06 0.05
C HIS A 150 -1.85 22.99 0.48
N ILE A 151 -1.19 23.70 -0.45
CA ILE A 151 0.03 24.46 -0.15
C ILE A 151 -0.19 25.53 0.93
N SER A 152 -1.40 26.06 1.04
CA SER A 152 -1.78 27.03 2.08
C SER A 152 -1.79 26.45 3.49
N GLU A 153 -1.89 25.12 3.62
CA GLU A 153 -1.94 24.39 4.89
C GLU A 153 -0.59 23.74 5.23
N VAL A 154 0.36 23.72 4.29
CA VAL A 154 1.71 23.19 4.51
C VAL A 154 2.47 24.07 5.50
N ASP A 155 3.12 23.44 6.49
CA ASP A 155 3.93 24.15 7.46
C ASP A 155 5.20 24.75 6.86
N LYS A 156 5.78 25.74 7.55
CA LYS A 156 6.94 26.49 7.07
C LYS A 156 8.17 25.61 6.83
N ASN A 157 8.41 24.59 7.66
CA ASN A 157 9.60 23.75 7.52
C ASN A 157 9.47 22.88 6.27
N GLN A 158 8.29 22.32 6.05
CA GLN A 158 8.00 21.52 4.87
C GLN A 158 8.04 22.37 3.58
N LEU A 159 7.55 23.61 3.61
CA LEU A 159 7.69 24.55 2.48
C LEU A 159 9.16 24.87 2.15
N VAL A 160 10.01 25.07 3.16
CA VAL A 160 11.45 25.29 2.96
C VAL A 160 12.09 24.06 2.32
N LEU A 161 11.72 22.86 2.76
CA LEU A 161 12.19 21.61 2.16
C LEU A 161 11.79 21.53 0.67
N TYR A 162 10.54 21.82 0.32
CA TYR A 162 10.10 21.84 -1.08
C TYR A 162 10.83 22.89 -1.92
N ALA A 163 11.15 24.05 -1.37
CA ALA A 163 11.96 25.06 -2.06
C ALA A 163 13.40 24.58 -2.29
N GLN A 164 14.02 23.91 -1.30
CA GLN A 164 15.35 23.31 -1.47
C GLN A 164 15.35 22.21 -2.53
N MET A 165 14.32 21.36 -2.53
CA MET A 165 14.12 20.33 -3.56
C MET A 165 13.95 20.94 -4.95
N ALA A 166 13.21 22.05 -5.08
CA ALA A 166 13.04 22.76 -6.35
C ALA A 166 14.38 23.29 -6.89
N ASN A 167 15.23 23.85 -6.02
CA ASN A 167 16.59 24.27 -6.40
C ASN A 167 17.45 23.09 -6.86
N LEU A 168 17.31 21.92 -6.24
CA LEU A 168 18.02 20.71 -6.68
C LEU A 168 17.55 20.26 -8.07
N VAL A 169 16.26 20.35 -8.37
CA VAL A 169 15.74 20.06 -9.72
C VAL A 169 16.32 21.03 -10.75
N GLN A 170 16.39 22.31 -10.44
CA GLN A 170 17.04 23.31 -11.30
C GLN A 170 18.53 23.03 -11.53
N LEU A 171 19.24 22.54 -10.50
CA LEU A 171 20.63 22.11 -10.62
C LEU A 171 20.81 20.90 -11.55
N ILE A 172 19.84 19.98 -11.55
CA ILE A 172 19.85 18.80 -12.42
C ILE A 172 19.50 19.17 -13.86
N LEU A 173 18.62 20.15 -14.05
CA LEU A 173 18.15 20.64 -15.35
C LEU A 173 18.63 22.08 -15.61
N PRO A 174 19.95 22.36 -15.66
CA PRO A 174 20.46 23.74 -15.74
C PRO A 174 20.13 24.44 -17.07
N SER A 175 19.82 23.67 -18.12
CA SER A 175 19.43 24.20 -19.43
C SER A 175 17.92 24.49 -19.55
N PHE A 176 17.16 24.31 -18.47
CA PHE A 176 15.72 24.54 -18.42
C PHE A 176 15.45 25.77 -17.55
N GLU A 177 14.69 26.72 -18.07
CA GLU A 177 14.16 27.83 -17.27
C GLU A 177 12.96 27.32 -16.47
N LEU A 178 13.16 27.02 -15.19
CA LEU A 178 12.11 26.51 -14.30
C LEU A 178 11.56 27.63 -13.43
N ASP A 179 10.23 27.70 -13.29
CA ASP A 179 9.61 28.47 -12.22
C ASP A 179 9.72 27.68 -10.92
N LEU A 180 10.67 28.07 -10.06
CA LEU A 180 10.90 27.41 -8.77
C LEU A 180 9.65 27.43 -7.88
N LYS A 181 8.80 28.46 -7.98
CA LYS A 181 7.55 28.54 -7.20
C LYS A 181 6.56 27.49 -7.67
N GLU A 182 6.44 27.30 -8.99
CA GLU A 182 5.63 26.24 -9.59
C GLU A 182 6.14 24.85 -9.20
N ILE A 183 7.45 24.63 -9.22
CA ILE A 183 8.05 23.34 -8.82
C ILE A 183 7.82 23.07 -7.32
N THR A 184 7.98 24.08 -6.46
CA THR A 184 7.64 23.98 -5.03
C THR A 184 6.17 23.61 -4.84
N HIS A 185 5.27 24.26 -5.58
CA HIS A 185 3.84 23.93 -5.55
C HIS A 185 3.57 22.49 -6.01
N THR A 186 4.30 22.02 -7.02
CA THR A 186 4.17 20.66 -7.54
C THR A 186 4.68 19.60 -6.56
N PHE A 187 5.68 19.89 -5.72
CA PHE A 187 6.06 18.96 -4.64
C PHE A 187 4.95 18.80 -3.60
N SER A 188 4.21 19.86 -3.29
CA SER A 188 3.02 19.79 -2.45
C SER A 188 1.94 18.91 -3.08
N LYS A 189 1.73 19.02 -4.40
CA LYS A 189 0.83 18.13 -5.15
C LYS A 189 1.29 16.67 -5.09
N PHE A 190 2.60 16.39 -5.16
CA PHE A 190 3.10 15.01 -5.02
C PHE A 190 2.77 14.42 -3.66
N ALA A 191 2.90 15.19 -2.58
CA ALA A 191 2.60 14.70 -1.23
C ALA A 191 1.13 14.28 -1.07
N CYS A 192 0.21 14.94 -1.78
CA CYS A 192 -1.23 14.66 -1.66
C CYS A 192 -1.76 13.65 -2.70
N ASN A 193 -1.09 13.47 -3.84
CA ASN A 193 -1.67 12.78 -5.00
C ASN A 193 -0.80 11.67 -5.60
N ALA A 194 0.47 11.56 -5.20
CA ALA A 194 1.31 10.50 -5.71
C ALA A 194 0.95 9.17 -5.05
N HIS A 195 0.81 8.11 -5.84
CA HIS A 195 0.52 6.78 -5.36
C HIS A 195 1.79 5.94 -5.26
N THR A 196 1.86 5.14 -4.20
CA THR A 196 2.85 4.07 -4.10
C THR A 196 2.45 2.94 -5.06
N ILE A 197 3.26 2.72 -6.08
CA ILE A 197 3.13 1.59 -7.00
C ILE A 197 3.58 0.34 -6.26
N CYS A 198 2.74 -0.69 -6.22
CA CYS A 198 3.03 -1.95 -5.55
C CYS A 198 3.06 -3.13 -6.55
N ASP A 199 3.65 -4.23 -6.13
CA ASP A 199 3.47 -5.52 -6.81
C ASP A 199 2.12 -6.15 -6.42
N PRO A 200 1.75 -7.30 -7.04
CA PRO A 200 0.50 -7.99 -6.72
C PRO A 200 0.39 -8.47 -5.26
N GLU A 201 1.50 -8.58 -4.53
CA GLU A 201 1.50 -8.86 -3.09
C GLU A 201 1.53 -7.58 -2.23
N LEU A 202 1.21 -6.42 -2.83
CA LEU A 202 1.15 -5.11 -2.20
C LEU A 202 2.49 -4.59 -1.63
N ARG A 203 3.62 -5.13 -2.10
CA ARG A 203 4.95 -4.63 -1.73
C ARG A 203 5.33 -3.44 -2.61
N SER A 204 5.85 -2.40 -1.96
CA SER A 204 6.18 -1.14 -2.63
C SER A 204 7.33 -1.29 -3.66
N LEU A 205 7.05 -0.90 -4.91
CA LEU A 205 7.99 -0.91 -6.03
C LEU A 205 8.49 0.50 -6.39
N GLY A 206 7.64 1.52 -6.20
CA GLY A 206 7.98 2.89 -6.52
C GLY A 206 6.84 3.87 -6.29
N THR A 207 6.95 5.03 -6.92
CA THR A 207 5.96 6.11 -6.84
C THR A 207 5.51 6.50 -8.24
N GLY A 208 4.23 6.75 -8.41
CA GLY A 208 3.65 7.23 -9.67
C GLY A 208 2.57 8.28 -9.45
N LEU A 209 2.44 9.19 -10.42
CA LEU A 209 1.39 10.20 -10.45
C LEU A 209 0.30 9.79 -11.44
N TYR A 210 -0.94 9.70 -10.96
CA TYR A 210 -2.10 9.20 -11.72
C TYR A 210 -3.23 10.24 -11.65
N PRO A 211 -3.15 11.34 -12.44
CA PRO A 211 -3.99 12.51 -12.19
C PRO A 211 -5.50 12.28 -12.27
N VAL A 212 -5.96 11.28 -13.04
CA VAL A 212 -7.38 10.96 -13.16
C VAL A 212 -7.83 10.10 -11.97
N LEU A 213 -6.98 9.19 -11.49
CA LEU A 213 -7.26 8.40 -10.29
C LEU A 213 -7.22 9.23 -9.01
N SER A 214 -6.42 10.31 -8.97
CA SER A 214 -6.37 11.24 -7.84
C SER A 214 -7.67 12.03 -7.63
N ILE A 215 -8.67 11.90 -8.51
CA ILE A 215 -10.04 12.44 -8.34
C ILE A 215 -10.87 11.58 -7.35
N ILE A 216 -10.48 10.31 -7.15
CA ILE A 216 -11.24 9.35 -6.34
C ILE A 216 -11.01 9.64 -4.86
N ASN A 217 -12.07 9.93 -4.11
CA ASN A 217 -11.98 10.27 -2.69
C ASN A 217 -11.72 9.08 -1.77
N HIS A 218 -11.28 9.39 -0.56
CA HIS A 218 -11.03 8.42 0.50
C HIS A 218 -12.31 7.90 1.18
N SER A 219 -12.28 6.62 1.58
CA SER A 219 -13.11 6.06 2.65
C SER A 219 -12.33 4.97 3.40
N CYS A 220 -12.46 4.86 4.73
CA CYS A 220 -11.91 3.74 5.50
C CYS A 220 -12.72 2.43 5.33
N VAL A 221 -13.86 2.51 4.65
CA VAL A 221 -14.70 1.40 4.17
C VAL A 221 -15.00 1.64 2.70
N PRO A 222 -14.00 1.52 1.82
CA PRO A 222 -14.14 1.87 0.41
C PRO A 222 -15.00 0.86 -0.35
N ASN A 223 -15.64 1.32 -1.44
CA ASN A 223 -16.38 0.45 -2.36
C ASN A 223 -15.52 -0.02 -3.55
N ALA A 224 -14.30 0.49 -3.69
CA ALA A 224 -13.33 0.04 -4.68
C ALA A 224 -11.92 -0.12 -4.10
N VAL A 225 -11.07 -0.85 -4.81
CA VAL A 225 -9.66 -1.08 -4.45
C VAL A 225 -8.74 -0.66 -5.59
N LEU A 226 -7.59 -0.08 -5.24
CA LEU A 226 -6.51 0.26 -6.16
C LEU A 226 -5.46 -0.86 -6.15
N ILE A 227 -5.22 -1.49 -7.31
CA ILE A 227 -4.19 -2.52 -7.52
C ILE A 227 -3.36 -2.13 -8.75
N PHE A 228 -2.11 -2.58 -8.80
CA PHE A 228 -1.20 -2.30 -9.92
C PHE A 228 -0.87 -3.59 -10.68
N GLU A 229 -0.85 -3.50 -12.01
CA GLU A 229 -0.21 -4.51 -12.86
C GLU A 229 0.97 -3.84 -13.57
N GLY A 230 2.18 -4.14 -13.08
CA GLY A 230 3.37 -3.36 -13.45
C GLY A 230 3.24 -1.92 -12.95
N ARG A 231 3.16 -0.97 -13.89
CA ARG A 231 2.95 0.46 -13.59
C ARG A 231 1.52 0.92 -13.84
N THR A 232 0.68 0.13 -14.50
CA THR A 232 -0.71 0.50 -14.73
C THR A 232 -1.50 0.36 -13.43
N ALA A 233 -2.22 1.40 -13.05
CA ALA A 233 -3.13 1.37 -11.93
C ALA A 233 -4.53 0.92 -12.38
N TYR A 234 -5.14 0.04 -11.62
CA TYR A 234 -6.50 -0.47 -11.82
C TYR A 234 -7.32 -0.22 -10.56
N VAL A 235 -8.47 0.43 -10.72
CA VAL A 235 -9.49 0.56 -9.69
C VAL A 235 -10.59 -0.44 -9.97
N ARG A 236 -10.84 -1.36 -9.04
CA ARG A 236 -11.85 -2.40 -9.18
C ARG A 236 -12.90 -2.30 -8.08
N ALA A 237 -14.16 -2.56 -8.43
CA ALA A 237 -15.24 -2.57 -7.46
C ALA A 237 -15.07 -3.75 -6.47
N LEU A 238 -15.14 -3.48 -5.16
CA LEU A 238 -15.12 -4.50 -4.11
C LEU A 238 -16.52 -5.06 -3.81
N GLN A 239 -17.52 -4.22 -4.04
CA GLN A 239 -18.94 -4.49 -3.84
C GLN A 239 -19.74 -3.89 -5.00
N PRO A 240 -21.04 -4.20 -5.16
CA PRO A 240 -21.85 -3.52 -6.16
C PRO A 240 -21.82 -2.00 -5.97
N ILE A 241 -21.46 -1.26 -7.02
CA ILE A 241 -21.48 0.21 -7.03
C ILE A 241 -22.66 0.60 -7.91
N SER A 242 -23.64 1.31 -7.35
CA SER A 242 -24.83 1.72 -8.10
C SER A 242 -24.57 2.95 -8.97
N LYS A 243 -25.39 3.13 -10.01
CA LYS A 243 -25.41 4.40 -10.75
C LYS A 243 -25.60 5.58 -9.78
N ASN A 244 -24.83 6.65 -10.00
CA ASN A 244 -24.72 7.87 -9.21
C ASN A 244 -24.10 7.68 -7.81
N GLU A 245 -23.52 6.52 -7.51
CA GLU A 245 -22.74 6.32 -6.29
C GLU A 245 -21.32 6.85 -6.45
N GLU A 246 -20.77 7.47 -5.40
CA GLU A 246 -19.38 7.93 -5.34
C GLU A 246 -18.45 6.71 -5.29
N VAL A 247 -17.46 6.66 -6.18
CA VAL A 247 -16.37 5.67 -6.12
C VAL A 247 -15.36 6.16 -5.09
N SER A 248 -14.98 5.30 -4.16
CA SER A 248 -13.99 5.60 -3.12
C SER A 248 -12.97 4.48 -2.96
N ILE A 249 -11.73 4.85 -2.63
CA ILE A 249 -10.63 3.93 -2.29
C ILE A 249 -10.08 4.26 -0.89
N SER A 250 -9.27 3.39 -0.31
CA SER A 250 -8.47 3.76 0.87
C SER A 250 -7.17 4.43 0.44
N TYR A 251 -6.75 5.46 1.17
CA TYR A 251 -5.46 6.15 0.98
C TYR A 251 -4.40 5.66 1.96
N ILE A 252 -4.83 4.93 2.98
CA ILE A 252 -4.05 4.57 4.16
C ILE A 252 -4.28 3.09 4.50
N GLU A 253 -3.44 2.56 5.37
CA GLU A 253 -3.71 1.29 6.03
C GLU A 253 -4.96 1.43 6.92
N THR A 254 -5.90 0.51 6.77
CA THR A 254 -7.15 0.48 7.51
C THR A 254 -7.10 -0.45 8.72
N ALA A 255 -6.06 -1.27 8.86
CA ALA A 255 -5.77 -2.04 10.07
C ALA A 255 -5.16 -1.19 11.19
N ALA A 256 -5.86 -0.14 11.57
CA ALA A 256 -5.47 0.85 12.56
C ALA A 256 -6.72 1.36 13.29
N THR A 257 -6.57 1.94 14.48
CA THR A 257 -7.69 2.59 15.18
C THR A 257 -8.14 3.88 14.51
N THR A 258 -9.35 4.35 14.83
CA THR A 258 -9.89 5.60 14.25
C THR A 258 -8.92 6.76 14.46
N MET A 259 -8.35 6.89 15.66
CA MET A 259 -7.38 7.96 15.94
C MET A 259 -6.15 7.87 15.02
N LYS A 260 -5.57 6.68 14.86
CA LYS A 260 -4.41 6.49 13.98
C LYS A 260 -4.75 6.70 12.51
N ARG A 261 -5.91 6.22 12.04
CA ARG A 261 -6.40 6.46 10.67
C ARG A 261 -6.60 7.95 10.40
N GLN A 262 -7.19 8.69 11.33
CA GLN A 262 -7.33 10.14 11.19
C GLN A 262 -5.98 10.86 11.19
N ASP A 263 -5.02 10.39 12.00
CA ASP A 263 -3.66 10.93 12.02
C ASP A 263 -2.94 10.72 10.68
N ASP A 264 -3.02 9.52 10.11
CA ASP A 264 -2.45 9.22 8.78
C ASP A 264 -3.10 10.04 7.66
N LEU A 265 -4.38 10.40 7.81
CA LEU A 265 -5.10 11.24 6.87
C LEU A 265 -4.79 12.74 7.01
N LYS A 266 -4.14 13.19 8.10
CA LYS A 266 -3.71 14.59 8.22
C LYS A 266 -2.74 15.00 7.12
N HIS A 267 -1.97 14.06 6.57
CA HIS A 267 -1.11 14.30 5.42
C HIS A 267 -1.87 14.72 4.15
N TYR A 268 -3.18 14.47 4.11
CA TYR A 268 -4.10 14.88 3.05
C TYR A 268 -5.02 16.04 3.48
N TYR A 269 -4.77 16.65 4.64
CA TYR A 269 -5.44 17.87 5.09
C TYR A 269 -6.98 17.78 5.21
N PHE A 270 -7.50 16.60 5.55
CA PHE A 270 -8.93 16.43 5.83
C PHE A 270 -9.17 15.49 7.01
N THR A 271 -10.40 15.53 7.54
CA THR A 271 -10.88 14.59 8.56
C THR A 271 -11.91 13.65 7.95
N CYS A 272 -11.70 12.33 8.06
CA CYS A 272 -12.61 11.35 7.50
C CYS A 272 -13.90 11.24 8.30
N THR A 273 -15.04 11.26 7.63
CA THR A 273 -16.38 11.13 8.25
C THR A 273 -17.12 9.89 7.75
N CYS A 274 -16.40 8.90 7.24
CA CYS A 274 -17.02 7.64 6.77
C CYS A 274 -17.70 6.87 7.92
N PRO A 275 -18.63 5.94 7.62
CA PRO A 275 -19.39 5.21 8.65
C PRO A 275 -18.52 4.52 9.71
N ARG A 276 -17.32 4.07 9.32
CA ARG A 276 -16.34 3.47 10.22
C ARG A 276 -15.79 4.48 11.22
N CYS A 277 -15.31 5.64 10.76
CA CYS A 277 -14.78 6.70 11.62
C CYS A 277 -15.83 7.34 12.55
N VAL A 278 -17.12 7.26 12.22
CA VAL A 278 -18.22 7.81 13.05
C VAL A 278 -18.67 6.83 14.15
N LYS A 279 -18.53 5.52 13.93
CA LYS A 279 -19.10 4.47 14.82
C LYS A 279 -18.09 3.75 15.72
N ASP A 280 -16.80 3.76 15.41
CA ASP A 280 -15.80 2.76 15.85
C ASP A 280 -15.36 2.77 17.34
N SER A 281 -16.09 3.38 18.28
CA SER A 281 -15.60 3.46 19.67
C SER A 281 -15.40 2.09 20.35
N GLU A 282 -16.23 1.10 20.02
CA GLU A 282 -16.13 -0.26 20.61
C GLU A 282 -15.11 -1.14 19.87
N GLU A 283 -15.02 -1.04 18.54
CA GLU A 283 -14.06 -1.81 17.75
C GLU A 283 -12.63 -1.35 18.05
N ASP A 284 -12.38 -0.04 18.13
CA ASP A 284 -11.07 0.48 18.53
C ASP A 284 -10.69 0.02 19.95
N ALA A 285 -11.66 0.00 20.88
CA ALA A 285 -11.43 -0.48 22.24
C ALA A 285 -11.10 -1.98 22.30
N LEU A 286 -11.61 -2.79 21.37
CA LEU A 286 -11.21 -4.19 21.20
C LEU A 286 -9.80 -4.33 20.63
N LEU A 287 -9.48 -3.55 19.59
CA LEU A 287 -8.23 -3.64 18.83
C LEU A 287 -7.02 -3.09 19.60
N GLU A 288 -7.23 -2.19 20.55
CA GLU A 288 -6.22 -1.71 21.51
C GLU A 288 -6.43 -2.27 22.92
N GLY A 289 -7.47 -3.08 23.12
CA GLY A 289 -7.91 -3.53 24.44
C GLY A 289 -6.95 -4.49 25.12
N TYR A 290 -6.81 -4.33 26.44
CA TYR A 290 -6.14 -5.32 27.26
C TYR A 290 -6.99 -6.58 27.41
N ARG A 291 -6.34 -7.74 27.48
CA ARG A 291 -6.98 -9.03 27.69
C ARG A 291 -7.49 -9.18 29.12
N CYS A 292 -8.62 -9.85 29.28
CA CYS A 292 -9.15 -10.28 30.57
C CYS A 292 -8.15 -11.12 31.38
N ASN A 293 -8.19 -11.00 32.72
CA ASN A 293 -7.38 -11.83 33.62
C ASN A 293 -7.83 -13.32 33.63
N ASP A 294 -9.12 -13.58 33.36
CA ASP A 294 -9.60 -14.95 33.14
C ASP A 294 -9.20 -15.43 31.74
N GLN A 295 -8.31 -16.42 31.68
CA GLN A 295 -7.81 -16.99 30.42
C GLN A 295 -8.89 -17.66 29.57
N LYS A 296 -10.02 -18.04 30.17
CA LYS A 296 -11.18 -18.61 29.45
C LYS A 296 -12.11 -17.53 28.90
N CYS A 297 -11.91 -16.27 29.28
CA CYS A 297 -12.69 -15.14 28.80
C CYS A 297 -12.01 -14.50 27.58
N ASP A 298 -12.80 -14.32 26.53
CA ASP A 298 -12.51 -13.60 25.29
C ASP A 298 -12.98 -12.13 25.34
N GLY A 299 -13.22 -11.60 26.54
CA GLY A 299 -13.53 -10.19 26.74
C GLY A 299 -12.28 -9.32 26.78
N PHE A 300 -12.46 -8.03 26.51
CA PHE A 300 -11.45 -7.00 26.73
C PHE A 300 -11.79 -6.12 27.93
N LEU A 301 -10.78 -5.40 28.41
CA LEU A 301 -10.83 -4.60 29.62
C LEU A 301 -11.16 -3.14 29.30
N LEU A 302 -12.13 -2.58 30.03
CA LEU A 302 -12.49 -1.17 29.99
C LEU A 302 -11.98 -0.46 31.25
N PRO A 303 -11.53 0.80 31.15
CA PRO A 303 -11.07 1.57 32.32
C PRO A 303 -12.24 1.91 33.25
N ASN A 304 -12.03 1.79 34.56
CA ASN A 304 -13.04 2.12 35.55
C ASN A 304 -13.08 3.63 35.85
N ALA A 305 -14.28 4.19 35.96
CA ALA A 305 -14.45 5.59 36.34
C ALA A 305 -13.96 5.82 37.78
N GLY A 306 -12.89 6.61 37.94
CA GLY A 306 -12.43 7.09 39.25
C GLY A 306 -11.40 6.22 39.98
N ASN A 307 -10.87 5.15 39.37
CA ASN A 307 -9.70 4.44 39.89
C ASN A 307 -8.76 4.00 38.75
N LYS A 308 -7.58 3.47 39.08
CA LYS A 308 -6.61 2.96 38.10
C LYS A 308 -6.94 1.54 37.60
N GLY A 309 -8.03 0.92 38.06
CA GLY A 309 -8.39 -0.44 37.71
C GLY A 309 -9.13 -0.53 36.37
N TYR A 310 -9.17 -1.74 35.84
CA TYR A 310 -9.93 -2.07 34.64
C TYR A 310 -10.91 -3.20 34.93
N THR A 311 -12.03 -3.23 34.21
CA THR A 311 -13.03 -4.28 34.35
C THR A 311 -13.35 -4.89 32.99
N CYS A 312 -13.39 -6.23 32.95
CA CYS A 312 -13.74 -6.96 31.74
C CYS A 312 -15.20 -6.70 31.37
N GLN A 313 -15.44 -6.27 30.14
CA GLN A 313 -16.79 -5.98 29.65
C GLN A 313 -17.71 -7.21 29.57
N LYS A 314 -17.14 -8.42 29.61
CA LYS A 314 -17.88 -9.68 29.46
C LYS A 314 -18.11 -10.40 30.79
N CYS A 315 -17.04 -10.71 31.53
CA CYS A 315 -17.13 -11.47 32.79
C CYS A 315 -17.07 -10.59 34.05
N SER A 316 -16.92 -9.26 33.91
CA SER A 316 -16.78 -8.31 35.03
C SER A 316 -15.58 -8.56 35.96
N THR A 317 -14.65 -9.43 35.61
CA THR A 317 -13.39 -9.61 36.36
C THR A 317 -12.56 -8.33 36.28
N SER A 318 -12.12 -7.84 37.44
CA SER A 318 -11.25 -6.68 37.52
C SER A 318 -9.77 -7.05 37.35
N ARG A 319 -9.00 -6.15 36.76
CA ARG A 319 -7.54 -6.25 36.62
C ARG A 319 -6.89 -4.95 37.07
N ASP A 320 -5.75 -5.07 37.73
CA ASP A 320 -5.03 -3.92 38.25
C ASP A 320 -4.35 -3.12 37.12
N GLY A 321 -4.44 -1.79 37.17
CA GLY A 321 -3.84 -0.94 36.15
C GLY A 321 -2.35 -0.71 36.33
N GLU A 322 -1.81 -0.80 37.55
CA GLU A 322 -0.37 -0.67 37.76
C GLU A 322 0.38 -1.89 37.20
N GLU A 323 -0.20 -3.09 37.36
CA GLU A 323 0.24 -4.30 36.63
C GLU A 323 0.28 -4.08 35.12
N LEU A 324 -0.83 -3.61 34.53
CA LEU A 324 -0.94 -3.37 33.08
C LEU A 324 0.05 -2.33 32.58
N GLN A 325 0.20 -1.21 33.31
CA GLN A 325 1.17 -0.17 32.97
C GLN A 325 2.60 -0.70 33.02
N LYS A 326 2.95 -1.52 34.02
CA LYS A 326 4.27 -2.14 34.11
C LYS A 326 4.52 -3.07 32.92
N MET A 327 3.57 -3.94 32.59
CA MET A 327 3.70 -4.83 31.43
C MET A 327 3.84 -4.07 30.12
N ALA A 328 3.05 -3.01 29.92
CA ALA A 328 3.16 -2.14 28.75
C ALA A 328 4.53 -1.45 28.67
N SER A 329 5.07 -0.99 29.82
CA SER A 329 6.42 -0.40 29.88
C SER A 329 7.51 -1.41 29.53
N ASP A 330 7.39 -2.66 30.01
CA ASP A 330 8.35 -3.73 29.72
C ASP A 330 8.35 -4.07 28.21
N VAL A 331 7.17 -4.14 27.58
CA VAL A 331 7.03 -4.34 26.12
C VAL A 331 7.68 -3.19 25.34
N LEU A 332 7.45 -1.94 25.75
CA LEU A 332 8.02 -0.76 25.11
C LEU A 332 9.55 -0.78 25.16
N LEU A 333 10.12 -1.02 26.34
CA LEU A 333 11.58 -1.08 26.54
C LEU A 333 12.24 -2.15 25.68
N LEU A 334 11.62 -3.32 25.56
CA LEU A 334 12.12 -4.38 24.68
C LEU A 334 12.00 -3.99 23.20
N SER A 335 10.89 -3.39 22.79
CA SER A 335 10.66 -2.95 21.42
C SER A 335 11.68 -1.88 20.98
N ASP A 336 11.98 -0.93 21.86
CA ASP A 336 13.01 0.10 21.64
C ASP A 336 14.40 -0.53 21.50
N LYS A 337 14.72 -1.49 22.38
CA LYS A 337 15.97 -2.23 22.31
C LYS A 337 16.11 -2.96 20.98
N VAL A 338 15.08 -3.69 20.52
CA VAL A 338 15.10 -4.39 19.23
C VAL A 338 15.28 -3.42 18.07
N SER A 339 14.56 -2.31 18.06
CA SER A 339 14.64 -1.29 17.00
C SER A 339 16.06 -0.73 16.84
N SER A 340 16.76 -0.52 17.97
CA SER A 340 18.16 -0.08 17.95
C SER A 340 19.12 -1.13 17.36
N LEU A 341 18.86 -2.42 17.59
CA LEU A 341 19.70 -3.54 17.14
C LEU A 341 19.48 -3.89 15.66
N VAL A 342 18.23 -3.79 15.18
CA VAL A 342 17.91 -3.92 13.75
C VAL A 342 18.65 -2.84 12.95
N SER A 343 18.72 -1.62 13.49
CA SER A 343 19.46 -0.51 12.88
C SER A 343 20.97 -0.75 12.83
N SER A 344 21.52 -1.59 13.71
CA SER A 344 22.95 -1.95 13.73
C SER A 344 23.29 -3.21 12.92
N GLY A 345 22.33 -3.80 12.20
CA GLY A 345 22.58 -4.91 11.26
C GLY A 345 22.88 -6.26 11.93
N ILE A 346 22.23 -6.54 13.06
CA ILE A 346 22.37 -7.81 13.80
C ILE A 346 21.63 -8.95 13.09
N ASP A 347 22.07 -10.18 13.36
CA ASP A 347 21.51 -11.42 12.80
C ASP A 347 20.02 -11.61 13.13
N ASN A 348 19.27 -12.09 12.14
CA ASN A 348 17.82 -12.30 12.20
C ASN A 348 17.41 -13.31 13.29
N SER A 349 18.29 -14.26 13.64
CA SER A 349 18.04 -15.24 14.71
C SER A 349 17.89 -14.58 16.09
N GLU A 350 18.80 -13.66 16.42
CA GLU A 350 18.76 -12.93 17.70
C GLU A 350 17.54 -12.01 17.75
N VAL A 351 17.28 -11.27 16.67
CA VAL A 351 16.09 -10.41 16.53
C VAL A 351 14.79 -11.21 16.68
N GLY A 352 14.71 -12.40 16.07
CA GLY A 352 13.56 -13.30 16.20
C GLY A 352 13.31 -13.75 17.63
N SER A 353 14.36 -14.07 18.40
CA SER A 353 14.23 -14.46 19.81
C SER A 353 13.66 -13.34 20.69
N MET A 354 14.04 -12.09 20.40
CA MET A 354 13.53 -10.93 21.12
C MET A 354 12.08 -10.64 20.78
N TYR A 355 11.70 -10.66 19.50
CA TYR A 355 10.30 -10.50 19.11
C TYR A 355 9.41 -11.62 19.68
N LYS A 356 9.92 -12.84 19.81
CA LYS A 356 9.19 -13.94 20.47
C LYS A 356 8.93 -13.61 21.94
N THR A 357 9.91 -13.04 22.64
CA THR A 357 9.75 -12.58 24.03
C THR A 357 8.71 -11.46 24.12
N ILE A 358 8.71 -10.53 23.15
CA ILE A 358 7.70 -9.47 23.04
C ILE A 358 6.30 -10.08 22.84
N GLU A 359 6.13 -11.02 21.91
CA GLU A 359 4.84 -11.70 21.68
C GLU A 359 4.31 -12.38 22.94
N GLU A 360 5.18 -13.04 23.71
CA GLU A 360 4.79 -13.72 24.94
C GLU A 360 4.29 -12.76 26.03
N LEU A 361 4.85 -11.55 26.10
CA LEU A 361 4.38 -10.49 26.98
C LEU A 361 3.07 -9.88 26.46
N GLU A 362 3.01 -9.57 25.17
CA GLU A 362 1.82 -9.03 24.52
C GLU A 362 0.62 -9.96 24.62
N ARG A 363 0.82 -11.28 24.50
CA ARG A 363 -0.26 -12.28 24.65
C ARG A 363 -0.88 -12.31 26.05
N LYS A 364 -0.14 -11.86 27.07
CA LYS A 364 -0.63 -11.72 28.46
C LYS A 364 -1.27 -10.35 28.70
N LEU A 365 -0.88 -9.35 27.90
CA LEU A 365 -1.30 -7.96 28.04
C LEU A 365 -2.53 -7.64 27.20
N TYR A 366 -2.47 -7.90 25.90
CA TYR A 366 -3.44 -7.47 24.90
C TYR A 366 -4.45 -8.57 24.54
N HIS A 367 -5.62 -8.14 24.08
CA HIS A 367 -6.62 -9.02 23.50
C HIS A 367 -6.04 -9.76 22.28
N PRO A 368 -6.42 -11.04 22.01
CA PRO A 368 -5.90 -11.80 20.86
C PRO A 368 -6.14 -11.16 19.49
N LEU A 369 -7.13 -10.26 19.39
CA LEU A 369 -7.45 -9.48 18.18
C LEU A 369 -6.76 -8.11 18.15
N SER A 370 -5.82 -7.84 19.05
CA SER A 370 -5.15 -6.55 19.10
C SER A 370 -4.23 -6.33 17.90
N ILE A 371 -4.24 -5.10 17.38
CA ILE A 371 -3.37 -4.67 16.28
C ILE A 371 -1.88 -4.73 16.68
N THR A 372 -1.56 -4.38 17.93
CA THR A 372 -0.18 -4.44 18.43
C THR A 372 0.38 -5.86 18.34
N LEU A 373 -0.38 -6.83 18.85
CA LEU A 373 -0.02 -8.24 18.78
C LEU A 373 0.02 -8.77 17.34
N LEU A 374 -0.88 -8.27 16.47
CA LEU A 374 -0.87 -8.60 15.05
C LEU A 374 0.45 -8.18 14.39
N HIS A 375 0.89 -6.93 14.58
CA HIS A 375 2.13 -6.42 13.98
C HIS A 375 3.37 -7.20 14.44
N THR A 376 3.43 -7.57 15.72
CA THR A 376 4.51 -8.42 16.26
C THR A 376 4.51 -9.79 15.57
N ARG A 377 3.34 -10.41 15.40
CA ARG A 377 3.20 -11.72 14.74
C ARG A 377 3.53 -11.67 13.24
N GLU A 378 3.16 -10.59 12.54
CA GLU A 378 3.56 -10.39 11.15
C GLU A 378 5.08 -10.25 10.99
N THR A 379 5.71 -9.56 11.94
CA THR A 379 7.17 -9.41 11.96
C THR A 379 7.84 -10.76 12.21
N LEU A 380 7.35 -11.54 13.17
CA LEU A 380 7.82 -12.91 13.42
C LEU A 380 7.61 -13.83 12.22
N LEU A 381 6.45 -13.77 11.56
CA LEU A 381 6.20 -14.51 10.32
C LEU A 381 7.28 -14.23 9.27
N LYS A 382 7.59 -12.96 9.01
CA LYS A 382 8.64 -12.56 8.06
C LYS A 382 10.02 -13.09 8.47
N ILE A 383 10.40 -12.93 9.74
CA ILE A 383 11.68 -13.42 10.27
C ILE A 383 11.80 -14.94 10.08
N TYR A 384 10.79 -15.71 10.47
CA TYR A 384 10.85 -17.17 10.33
C TYR A 384 10.81 -17.65 8.89
N MET A 385 10.14 -16.93 7.98
CA MET A 385 10.25 -17.18 6.55
C MET A 385 11.68 -16.97 6.03
N GLU A 386 12.38 -15.92 6.47
CA GLU A 386 13.77 -15.66 6.11
C GLU A 386 14.73 -16.70 6.69
N LEU A 387 14.46 -17.18 7.91
CA LEU A 387 15.20 -18.27 8.56
C LEU A 387 14.84 -19.66 8.01
N GLN A 388 13.84 -19.75 7.12
CA GLN A 388 13.32 -21.02 6.57
C GLN A 388 12.75 -21.97 7.62
N ASP A 389 12.31 -21.46 8.77
CA ASP A 389 11.53 -22.21 9.76
C ASP A 389 10.04 -22.14 9.35
N TRP A 390 9.68 -23.00 8.40
CA TRP A 390 8.36 -23.00 7.76
C TRP A 390 7.24 -23.36 8.73
N GLN A 391 7.49 -24.26 9.68
CA GLN A 391 6.51 -24.66 10.70
C GLN A 391 6.16 -23.50 11.62
N THR A 392 7.16 -22.79 12.14
CA THR A 392 6.91 -21.63 13.01
C THR A 392 6.30 -20.47 12.21
N ALA A 393 6.74 -20.26 10.97
CA ALA A 393 6.12 -19.30 10.07
C ALA A 393 4.62 -19.60 9.85
N LEU A 394 4.27 -20.85 9.54
CA LEU A 394 2.86 -21.26 9.35
C LEU A 394 2.04 -21.02 10.62
N MET A 395 2.58 -21.34 11.80
CA MET A 395 1.91 -21.08 13.07
C MET A 395 1.53 -19.59 13.22
N TYR A 396 2.49 -18.67 13.02
CA TYR A 396 2.20 -17.24 13.09
C TYR A 396 1.26 -16.76 11.99
N CYS A 397 1.39 -17.31 10.78
CA CYS A 397 0.49 -17.01 9.66
C CYS A 397 -0.97 -17.34 10.01
N ARG A 398 -1.22 -18.50 10.63
CA ARG A 398 -2.56 -18.90 11.09
C ARG A 398 -3.09 -18.02 12.22
N LEU A 399 -2.22 -17.54 13.11
CA LEU A 399 -2.60 -16.68 14.23
C LEU A 399 -3.03 -15.26 13.81
N THR A 400 -2.65 -14.78 12.63
CA THR A 400 -3.03 -13.44 12.14
C THR A 400 -4.35 -13.45 11.36
N ILE A 401 -4.73 -14.57 10.74
CA ILE A 401 -5.95 -14.68 9.90
C ILE A 401 -7.22 -14.20 10.62
N PRO A 402 -7.54 -14.64 11.87
CA PRO A 402 -8.75 -14.18 12.56
C PRO A 402 -8.78 -12.66 12.79
N VAL A 403 -7.61 -12.06 12.97
CA VAL A 403 -7.47 -10.61 13.16
C VAL A 403 -7.70 -9.88 11.83
N TYR A 404 -7.14 -10.41 10.74
CA TYR A 404 -7.36 -9.87 9.39
C TYR A 404 -8.85 -9.89 8.99
N GLU A 405 -9.54 -11.01 9.21
CA GLU A 405 -10.97 -11.14 8.89
C GLU A 405 -11.86 -10.26 9.77
N ARG A 406 -11.39 -9.88 10.95
CA ARG A 406 -12.09 -8.95 11.84
C ARG A 406 -11.94 -7.50 11.42
N ILE A 407 -10.71 -7.07 11.10
CA ILE A 407 -10.39 -5.66 10.90
C ILE A 407 -10.71 -5.19 9.48
N TYR A 408 -10.45 -6.02 8.48
CA TYR A 408 -10.65 -5.65 7.09
C TYR A 408 -12.06 -5.96 6.61
N PRO A 409 -12.63 -5.15 5.69
CA PRO A 409 -13.88 -5.48 5.02
C PRO A 409 -13.80 -6.82 4.28
N PRO A 410 -14.94 -7.51 4.06
CA PRO A 410 -15.00 -8.68 3.21
C PRO A 410 -14.36 -8.41 1.84
N PHE A 411 -13.54 -9.35 1.36
CA PHE A 411 -12.80 -9.26 0.08
C PHE A 411 -11.66 -8.23 0.01
N HIS A 412 -11.21 -7.66 1.14
CA HIS A 412 -9.99 -6.84 1.15
C HIS A 412 -8.76 -7.66 0.69
N PRO A 413 -7.86 -7.11 -0.14
CA PRO A 413 -6.74 -7.86 -0.71
C PRO A 413 -5.79 -8.44 0.36
N MET A 414 -5.61 -7.75 1.49
CA MET A 414 -4.75 -8.24 2.59
C MET A 414 -5.26 -9.57 3.17
N ILE A 415 -6.59 -9.79 3.24
CA ILE A 415 -7.14 -11.09 3.68
C ILE A 415 -6.75 -12.17 2.66
N GLY A 416 -6.97 -11.90 1.37
CA GLY A 416 -6.64 -12.84 0.29
C GLY A 416 -5.15 -13.19 0.25
N LEU A 417 -4.27 -12.20 0.42
CA LEU A 417 -2.82 -12.39 0.45
C LEU A 417 -2.34 -13.16 1.69
N GLN A 418 -3.02 -12.99 2.83
CA GLN A 418 -2.71 -13.75 4.03
C GLN A 418 -3.07 -15.23 3.85
N PHE A 419 -4.26 -15.53 3.30
CA PHE A 419 -4.62 -16.89 2.91
C PHE A 419 -3.71 -17.46 1.83
N TYR A 420 -3.27 -16.66 0.86
CA TYR A 420 -2.31 -17.09 -0.16
C TYR A 420 -0.97 -17.49 0.47
N THR A 421 -0.49 -16.70 1.44
CA THR A 421 0.74 -17.02 2.18
C THR A 421 0.58 -18.27 3.03
N CYS A 422 -0.56 -18.42 3.74
CA CYS A 422 -0.89 -19.60 4.52
C CYS A 422 -0.91 -20.86 3.65
N GLY A 423 -1.66 -20.84 2.54
CA GLY A 423 -1.80 -21.98 1.64
C GLY A 423 -0.47 -22.42 1.01
N LYS A 424 0.41 -21.47 0.67
CA LYS A 424 1.78 -21.81 0.21
C LYS A 424 2.62 -22.49 1.29
N LEU A 425 2.54 -22.04 2.54
CA LEU A 425 3.25 -22.65 3.66
C LEU A 425 2.69 -24.03 4.00
N GLU A 426 1.37 -24.18 4.00
CA GLU A 426 0.69 -25.46 4.22
C GLU A 426 1.07 -26.48 3.15
N TRP A 427 1.08 -26.06 1.88
CA TRP A 427 1.46 -26.95 0.79
C TRP A 427 2.94 -27.35 0.86
N LEU A 428 3.82 -26.40 1.17
CA LEU A 428 5.25 -26.66 1.38
C LEU A 428 5.50 -27.69 2.51
N LEU A 429 4.63 -27.69 3.53
CA LEU A 429 4.67 -28.60 4.68
C LEU A 429 3.84 -29.88 4.48
N GLU A 430 3.37 -30.13 3.25
CA GLU A 430 2.57 -31.30 2.87
C GLU A 430 1.19 -31.41 3.56
N TYR A 431 0.69 -30.31 4.12
CA TYR A 431 -0.69 -30.17 4.62
C TYR A 431 -1.64 -29.85 3.46
N THR A 432 -1.76 -30.78 2.50
CA THR A 432 -2.41 -30.55 1.20
C THR A 432 -3.89 -30.15 1.30
N GLU A 433 -4.66 -30.74 2.21
CA GLU A 433 -6.09 -30.39 2.41
C GLU A 433 -6.24 -28.96 2.96
N ASP A 434 -5.45 -28.60 3.98
CA ASP A 434 -5.42 -27.24 4.53
C ASP A 434 -5.00 -26.23 3.45
N ALA A 435 -3.98 -26.57 2.67
CA ALA A 435 -3.51 -25.75 1.55
C ALA A 435 -4.60 -25.54 0.50
N LEU A 436 -5.37 -26.58 0.15
CA LEU A 436 -6.48 -26.49 -0.79
C LEU A 436 -7.55 -25.51 -0.28
N MET A 437 -7.90 -25.59 1.01
CA MET A 437 -8.85 -24.68 1.64
C MET A 437 -8.35 -23.23 1.63
N SER A 438 -7.12 -22.99 2.09
CA SER A 438 -6.50 -21.66 2.15
C SER A 438 -6.33 -21.04 0.77
N LEU A 439 -5.82 -21.78 -0.22
CA LEU A 439 -5.64 -21.27 -1.59
C LEU A 439 -6.97 -21.03 -2.29
N THR A 440 -8.00 -21.83 -2.03
CA THR A 440 -9.36 -21.58 -2.54
C THR A 440 -9.89 -20.26 -1.99
N ARG A 441 -9.76 -20.04 -0.68
CA ARG A 441 -10.17 -18.80 -0.02
C ARG A 441 -9.39 -17.59 -0.55
N ALA A 442 -8.08 -17.75 -0.77
CA ALA A 442 -7.25 -16.74 -1.40
C ALA A 442 -7.74 -16.40 -2.82
N ALA A 443 -8.02 -17.41 -3.66
CA ALA A 443 -8.50 -17.22 -5.02
C ALA A 443 -9.87 -16.54 -5.09
N ASP A 444 -10.78 -16.89 -4.17
CA ASP A 444 -12.11 -16.27 -4.09
C ASP A 444 -12.06 -14.77 -3.82
N ILE A 445 -11.10 -14.33 -3.00
CA ILE A 445 -10.89 -12.91 -2.67
C ILE A 445 -10.07 -12.21 -3.75
N LEU A 446 -8.93 -12.80 -4.13
CA LEU A 446 -7.97 -12.15 -5.02
C LEU A 446 -8.49 -12.04 -6.46
N ARG A 447 -9.40 -12.92 -6.91
CA ARG A 447 -10.04 -12.74 -8.23
C ARG A 447 -10.87 -11.45 -8.34
N ILE A 448 -11.40 -10.94 -7.22
CA ILE A 448 -12.15 -9.68 -7.17
C ILE A 448 -11.18 -8.51 -7.23
N THR A 449 -10.13 -8.54 -6.41
CA THR A 449 -9.18 -7.41 -6.27
C THR A 449 -8.14 -7.35 -7.38
N HIS A 450 -7.64 -8.50 -7.87
CA HIS A 450 -6.59 -8.60 -8.88
C HIS A 450 -7.11 -9.04 -10.26
N GLY A 451 -8.43 -9.26 -10.40
CA GLY A 451 -9.06 -9.78 -11.62
C GLY A 451 -8.78 -11.25 -11.87
N THR A 452 -9.28 -11.82 -12.98
CA THR A 452 -9.09 -13.25 -13.31
C THR A 452 -8.01 -13.50 -14.37
N LYS A 453 -7.53 -12.44 -15.02
CA LYS A 453 -6.62 -12.52 -16.18
C LYS A 453 -5.22 -12.01 -15.89
N SER A 454 -4.99 -11.43 -14.71
CA SER A 454 -3.67 -10.94 -14.30
C SER A 454 -2.70 -12.11 -14.14
N GLU A 455 -1.41 -11.85 -14.34
CA GLU A 455 -0.39 -12.90 -14.30
C GLU A 455 -0.29 -13.54 -12.91
N PHE A 456 -0.39 -12.73 -11.87
CA PHE A 456 -0.46 -13.19 -10.48
C PHE A 456 -1.61 -14.16 -10.24
N MET A 457 -2.80 -13.89 -10.81
CA MET A 457 -3.96 -14.75 -10.64
C MET A 457 -3.86 -16.04 -11.45
N LYS A 458 -3.22 -16.02 -12.61
CA LYS A 458 -2.89 -17.27 -13.32
C LYS A 458 -1.93 -18.13 -12.52
N GLU A 459 -0.91 -17.54 -11.88
CA GLU A 459 0.01 -18.27 -11.01
C GLU A 459 -0.72 -18.90 -9.82
N LEU A 460 -1.56 -18.13 -9.13
CA LEU A 460 -2.37 -18.63 -8.01
C LEU A 460 -3.29 -19.78 -8.44
N LEU A 461 -4.02 -19.62 -9.56
CA LEU A 461 -4.93 -20.65 -10.06
C LEU A 461 -4.16 -21.90 -10.52
N GLY A 462 -2.97 -21.74 -11.12
CA GLY A 462 -2.10 -22.86 -11.46
C GLY A 462 -1.69 -23.66 -10.21
N LYS A 463 -1.24 -22.99 -9.15
CA LYS A 463 -0.93 -23.64 -7.86
C LYS A 463 -2.14 -24.34 -7.26
N LEU A 464 -3.32 -23.72 -7.35
CA LEU A 464 -4.55 -24.31 -6.83
C LEU A 464 -4.92 -25.60 -7.56
N GLU A 465 -4.75 -25.67 -8.89
CA GLU A 465 -4.98 -26.91 -9.64
C GLU A 465 -3.95 -27.98 -9.31
N GLU A 466 -2.67 -27.62 -9.13
CA GLU A 466 -1.61 -28.55 -8.68
C GLU A 466 -1.95 -29.17 -7.31
N VAL A 467 -2.33 -28.34 -6.33
CA VAL A 467 -2.75 -28.80 -5.00
C VAL A 467 -3.99 -29.68 -5.07
N ARG A 468 -4.98 -29.32 -5.90
CA ARG A 468 -6.20 -30.13 -6.08
C ARG A 468 -5.91 -31.51 -6.67
N ALA A 469 -5.01 -31.57 -7.66
CA ALA A 469 -4.59 -32.83 -8.26
C ALA A 469 -3.88 -33.73 -7.23
N GLU A 470 -3.01 -33.15 -6.40
CA GLU A 470 -2.32 -33.86 -5.33
C GLU A 470 -3.30 -34.38 -4.26
N ALA A 471 -4.23 -33.55 -3.80
CA ALA A 471 -5.27 -33.95 -2.84
C ALA A 471 -6.11 -35.13 -3.37
N SER A 472 -6.54 -35.04 -4.63
CA SER A 472 -7.31 -36.09 -5.29
C SER A 472 -6.53 -37.40 -5.40
N PHE A 473 -5.24 -37.33 -5.71
CA PHE A 473 -4.36 -38.51 -5.77
C PHE A 473 -4.19 -39.16 -4.39
N ARG A 474 -3.96 -38.38 -3.33
CA ARG A 474 -3.83 -38.89 -1.95
C ARG A 474 -5.10 -39.59 -1.47
N LEU A 475 -6.28 -39.05 -1.80
CA LEU A 475 -7.56 -39.70 -1.50
C LEU A 475 -7.67 -41.05 -2.21
N SER A 476 -7.34 -41.11 -3.51
CA SER A 476 -7.39 -42.37 -4.27
C SER A 476 -6.39 -43.43 -3.81
N ALA A 477 -5.23 -43.02 -3.30
CA ALA A 477 -4.20 -43.93 -2.78
C ALA A 477 -4.46 -44.38 -1.33
N GLY A 478 -5.22 -43.59 -0.55
CA GLY A 478 -5.60 -43.91 0.82
C GLY A 478 -6.69 -44.98 0.93
N ASP A 479 -7.51 -45.15 -0.12
CA ASP A 479 -8.55 -46.19 -0.21
C ASP A 479 -7.98 -47.60 -0.58
N GLU A 480 -6.67 -47.72 -0.82
CA GLU A 480 -5.98 -48.98 -1.15
C GLU A 480 -5.23 -49.64 0.03
N GLN A 481 -5.37 -49.13 1.27
CA GLN A 481 -4.84 -49.73 2.51
C GLN A 481 -5.96 -50.15 3.46
#